data_AF-A0AAW0LMJ4-F1
#
_entry.id   AF-A0AAW0LMJ4-F1
#
_cell.length_a   1.000
_cell.length_b   1.000
_cell.length_c   1.000
_cell.angle_alpha   90.00
_cell.angle_beta   90.00
_cell.angle_gamma   90.00
#
_symmetry.space_group_name_H-M   'P 1'
#
loop_
_entity.id
_entity.type
_entity.pdbx_description
1 polymer ?
#
loop_
_entity_poly.entity_id
_entity_poly.type
_entity_poly.pdbx_seq_one_letter_code
_entity_poly.pdbx_strand_id
1 'polypeptide(L)'
;MVEDQVSKPEQQNIKSNKNSISLEEQEQTYTPIETRQSICRIANAVRVLSILGFNITIEVIMDTMNLSSSLNLDIHEMLGSEFCVLVAEGEAERRSLTKKKG
;
A
#
# COMPACT_ATOMS: atom_id res chain seq x y z
N MET A 1 49.63 -40.07 -22.16
CA MET A 1 49.86 -38.61 -22.00
C MET A 1 48.70 -37.93 -22.71
N VAL A 2 47.71 -37.40 -21.96
CA VAL A 2 47.56 -35.93 -21.71
C VAL A 2 47.11 -35.26 -23.02
N GLU A 3 45.93 -34.64 -23.20
CA GLU A 3 45.12 -33.80 -22.30
C GLU A 3 43.70 -33.55 -22.87
N ASP A 4 42.84 -33.03 -21.99
CA ASP A 4 41.44 -32.62 -22.16
C ASP A 4 41.19 -31.44 -23.12
N GLN A 5 39.98 -31.44 -23.71
CA GLN A 5 39.04 -30.34 -23.93
C GLN A 5 39.56 -28.90 -24.14
N VAL A 6 39.31 -28.30 -25.31
CA VAL A 6 38.84 -26.90 -25.43
C VAL A 6 37.88 -26.77 -26.61
N SER A 7 36.58 -26.76 -26.31
CA SER A 7 35.53 -26.28 -27.21
C SER A 7 35.67 -24.77 -27.37
N LYS A 8 35.97 -24.30 -28.59
CA LYS A 8 35.69 -22.92 -28.99
C LYS A 8 34.16 -22.73 -29.08
N PRO A 9 33.65 -21.58 -28.64
CA PRO A 9 32.81 -20.83 -29.54
C PRO A 9 33.30 -19.40 -29.71
N GLU A 10 32.98 -18.88 -30.89
CA GLU A 10 33.53 -17.71 -31.51
C GLU A 10 33.14 -16.43 -30.78
N GLN A 11 34.15 -15.58 -30.61
CA GLN A 11 34.03 -14.22 -30.11
C GLN A 11 33.37 -13.37 -31.22
N GLN A 12 32.04 -13.20 -31.18
CA GLN A 12 31.38 -12.12 -31.92
C GLN A 12 31.24 -10.87 -31.05
N ASN A 13 32.19 -10.00 -31.35
CA ASN A 13 32.31 -8.56 -31.16
C ASN A 13 31.00 -7.75 -30.93
N ILE A 14 30.93 -7.11 -29.75
CA ILE A 14 30.56 -5.69 -29.50
C ILE A 14 29.29 -5.14 -30.17
N LYS A 15 28.25 -4.92 -29.34
CA LYS A 15 27.63 -3.59 -29.24
C LYS A 15 27.56 -3.17 -27.77
N SER A 16 28.50 -2.30 -27.42
CA SER A 16 28.48 -1.47 -26.22
C SER A 16 27.32 -0.48 -26.26
N ASN A 17 26.87 -0.09 -25.06
CA ASN A 17 26.17 1.17 -24.72
C ASN A 17 24.65 1.17 -25.04
N LYS A 18 23.71 1.42 -24.11
CA LYS A 18 23.74 2.34 -22.96
C LYS A 18 22.81 1.82 -21.86
N ASN A 19 23.39 1.35 -20.75
CA ASN A 19 22.74 1.44 -19.45
C ASN A 19 22.73 2.91 -19.04
N SER A 20 21.65 3.62 -19.37
CA SER A 20 21.32 4.89 -18.75
C SER A 20 19.85 5.20 -19.02
N ILE A 21 18.95 4.36 -18.51
CA ILE A 21 17.64 4.92 -18.18
C ILE A 21 17.93 5.86 -17.01
N SER A 22 17.56 7.14 -17.13
CA SER A 22 17.78 8.05 -16.01
C SER A 22 16.95 7.55 -14.82
N LEU A 23 17.38 7.83 -13.59
CA LEU A 23 16.55 7.53 -12.41
C LEU A 23 15.16 8.15 -12.55
N GLU A 24 15.04 9.30 -13.23
CA GLU A 24 13.76 9.98 -13.51
C GLU A 24 12.88 9.21 -14.52
N GLU A 25 13.46 8.54 -15.53
CA GLU A 25 12.70 7.71 -16.49
C GLU A 25 12.21 6.39 -15.86
N GLN A 26 12.93 5.87 -14.84
CA GLN A 26 12.51 4.68 -14.10
C GLN A 26 11.36 4.98 -13.12
N GLU A 27 11.34 6.18 -12.52
CA GLU A 27 10.24 6.66 -11.67
C GLU A 27 8.92 6.81 -12.43
N GLN A 28 8.95 6.98 -13.76
CA GLN A 28 7.74 7.15 -14.58
C GLN A 28 6.96 5.86 -14.87
N THR A 29 7.54 4.67 -14.64
CA THR A 29 6.85 3.39 -14.92
C THR A 29 6.25 2.74 -13.67
N TYR A 30 6.60 3.21 -12.46
CA TYR A 30 6.23 2.56 -11.21
C TYR A 30 5.36 3.46 -10.32
N THR A 31 4.33 2.88 -9.69
CA THR A 31 3.51 3.61 -8.71
C THR A 31 4.33 3.91 -7.44
N PRO A 32 4.45 5.18 -7.01
CA PRO A 32 5.23 5.56 -5.83
C PRO A 32 4.82 4.76 -4.58
N ILE A 33 5.77 4.53 -3.66
CA ILE A 33 5.52 3.74 -2.46
C ILE A 33 4.42 4.36 -1.60
N GLU A 34 4.40 5.69 -1.49
CA GLU A 34 3.43 6.47 -0.74
C GLU A 34 2.03 6.28 -1.31
N THR A 35 1.91 6.27 -2.64
CA THR A 35 0.65 6.01 -3.35
C THR A 35 0.18 4.58 -3.10
N ARG A 36 1.08 3.59 -3.19
CA ARG A 36 0.74 2.18 -2.91
C ARG A 36 0.29 1.97 -1.48
N GLN A 37 0.98 2.58 -0.51
CA GLN A 37 0.61 2.52 0.89
C GLN A 37 -0.76 3.17 1.13
N SER A 38 -1.02 4.32 0.49
CA SER A 38 -2.32 5.00 0.57
C SER A 38 -3.45 4.11 0.03
N ILE A 39 -3.24 3.48 -1.14
CA ILE A 39 -4.21 2.52 -1.72
C ILE A 39 -4.49 1.37 -0.74
N CYS A 40 -3.45 0.78 -0.15
CA CYS A 40 -3.62 -0.31 0.81
C CYS A 40 -4.35 0.11 2.08
N ARG A 41 -4.07 1.31 2.62
CA ARG A 41 -4.80 1.84 3.79
C ARG A 41 -6.26 2.07 3.47
N ILE A 42 -6.58 2.64 2.30
CA ILE A 42 -7.97 2.84 1.84
C ILE A 42 -8.68 1.49 1.70
N ALA A 43 -8.04 0.50 1.08
CA ALA A 43 -8.60 -0.85 0.94
C ALA A 43 -8.87 -1.50 2.30
N ASN A 44 -7.95 -1.34 3.25
CA ASN A 44 -8.12 -1.86 4.61
C ASN A 44 -9.22 -1.12 5.38
N ALA A 45 -9.34 0.20 5.22
CA ALA A 45 -10.45 0.97 5.79
C ALA A 45 -11.81 0.44 5.29
N VAL A 46 -11.97 0.26 3.97
CA VAL A 46 -13.18 -0.34 3.38
C VAL A 46 -13.46 -1.72 3.96
N ARG A 47 -12.43 -2.56 4.11
CA ARG A 47 -12.55 -3.90 4.68
C ARG A 47 -13.01 -3.87 6.14
N VAL A 48 -12.40 -3.05 6.99
CA VAL A 48 -12.77 -2.90 8.41
C VAL A 48 -14.21 -2.43 8.54
N LEU A 49 -14.60 -1.40 7.78
CA LEU A 49 -15.97 -0.88 7.78
C LEU A 49 -16.98 -1.95 7.34
N SER A 50 -16.63 -2.74 6.32
CA SER A 50 -17.47 -3.85 5.84
C SER A 50 -17.65 -4.93 6.91
N ILE A 51 -16.58 -5.31 7.62
CA ILE A 51 -16.62 -6.31 8.70
C ILE A 51 -17.51 -5.83 9.86
N LEU A 52 -17.43 -4.54 10.20
CA LEU A 52 -18.23 -3.93 11.27
C LEU A 52 -19.69 -3.65 10.84
N GLY A 53 -20.03 -3.84 9.57
CA GLY A 53 -21.37 -3.55 9.03
C GLY A 53 -21.70 -2.06 9.02
N PHE A 54 -20.70 -1.20 8.85
CA PHE A 54 -20.88 0.25 8.79
C PHE A 54 -21.08 0.74 7.36
N ASN A 55 -21.71 1.93 7.23
CA ASN A 55 -21.86 2.57 5.94
C ASN A 55 -20.49 2.97 5.39
N ILE A 56 -20.29 2.72 4.10
CA ILE A 56 -19.04 2.98 3.38
C ILE A 56 -19.26 4.24 2.53
N THR A 57 -18.97 5.40 3.12
CA THR A 57 -18.94 6.68 2.40
C THR A 57 -17.50 7.19 2.32
N ILE A 58 -17.24 8.14 1.43
CA ILE A 58 -15.89 8.71 1.27
C ILE A 58 -15.41 9.33 2.58
N GLU A 59 -16.29 10.00 3.32
CA GLU A 59 -15.97 10.64 4.59
C GLU A 59 -15.53 9.59 5.63
N VAL A 60 -16.30 8.50 5.79
CA VAL A 60 -15.99 7.45 6.77
C VAL A 60 -14.72 6.66 6.39
N ILE A 61 -14.48 6.44 5.10
CA ILE A 61 -13.23 5.84 4.61
C ILE A 61 -12.03 6.74 4.95
N MET A 62 -12.14 8.04 4.66
CA MET A 62 -11.06 8.99 4.93
C MET A 62 -10.79 9.11 6.43
N ASP A 63 -11.83 9.16 7.26
CA ASP A 63 -11.67 9.19 8.72
C ASP A 63 -10.96 7.94 9.24
N THR A 64 -11.35 6.76 8.74
CA THR A 64 -10.72 5.48 9.12
C THR A 64 -9.26 5.41 8.65
N MET A 65 -8.97 5.85 7.42
CA MET A 65 -7.60 5.95 6.91
C MET A 65 -6.76 6.91 7.76
N ASN A 66 -7.28 8.11 8.04
CA ASN A 66 -6.60 9.13 8.82
C ASN A 66 -6.36 8.68 10.25
N LEU A 67 -7.30 7.96 10.86
CA LEU A 67 -7.12 7.34 12.16
C LEU A 67 -5.91 6.41 12.15
N SER A 68 -5.80 5.52 11.15
CA SER A 68 -4.64 4.61 11.02
C SER A 68 -3.31 5.36 10.91
N SER A 69 -3.29 6.49 10.19
CA SER A 69 -2.10 7.33 10.04
C SER A 69 -1.75 8.06 11.33
N SER A 70 -2.75 8.58 12.05
CA SER A 70 -2.56 9.30 13.32
C SER A 70 -2.03 8.41 14.44
N LEU A 71 -2.41 7.14 14.43
CA LEU A 71 -1.93 6.10 15.35
C LEU A 71 -0.57 5.53 14.91
N ASN A 72 -0.04 5.99 13.77
CA ASN A 72 1.20 5.51 13.17
C ASN A 72 1.22 3.99 13.00
N LEU A 73 0.07 3.41 12.67
CA LEU A 73 -0.07 1.96 12.47
C LEU A 73 0.51 1.56 11.13
N ASP A 74 1.16 0.42 11.07
CA ASP A 74 1.45 -0.26 9.81
C ASP A 74 0.17 -0.75 9.14
N ILE A 75 0.23 -0.90 7.81
CA ILE A 75 -0.94 -1.29 6.99
C ILE A 75 -1.60 -2.58 7.51
N HIS A 76 -0.79 -3.56 7.92
CA HIS A 76 -1.28 -4.86 8.36
C HIS A 76 -1.97 -4.80 9.73
N GLU A 77 -1.59 -3.84 10.58
CA GLU A 77 -2.18 -3.66 11.92
C GLU A 77 -3.62 -3.14 11.85
N MET A 78 -4.01 -2.47 10.75
CA MET A 78 -5.40 -2.06 10.51
C MET A 78 -6.39 -3.23 10.47
N LEU A 79 -5.93 -4.46 10.26
CA LEU A 79 -6.79 -5.64 10.24
C LEU A 79 -6.90 -6.32 11.61
N GLY A 80 -6.23 -5.77 12.63
CA GLY A 80 -6.28 -6.23 14.01
C GLY A 80 -7.60 -5.87 14.69
N SER A 81 -7.96 -6.66 15.71
CA SER A 81 -9.15 -6.41 16.53
C SER A 81 -9.10 -5.07 17.25
N GLU A 82 -7.92 -4.65 17.69
CA GLU A 82 -7.71 -3.36 18.37
C GLU A 82 -8.13 -2.19 17.48
N PHE A 83 -7.69 -2.19 16.22
CA PHE A 83 -8.09 -1.16 15.26
C PHE A 83 -9.60 -1.19 14.97
N CYS A 84 -10.20 -2.38 14.88
CA CYS A 84 -11.65 -2.51 14.67
C CYS A 84 -12.46 -1.92 15.83
N VAL A 85 -12.00 -2.10 17.07
CA VAL A 85 -12.62 -1.50 18.27
C VAL A 85 -12.55 0.03 18.19
N LEU A 86 -11.38 0.59 17.88
CA LEU A 86 -11.22 2.04 17.75
C LEU A 86 -12.12 2.66 16.67
N VAL A 87 -12.24 1.98 15.52
CA VAL A 87 -13.16 2.40 14.44
C VAL A 87 -14.62 2.37 14.90
N ALA A 88 -15.01 1.34 15.67
CA ALA A 88 -16.36 1.25 16.23
C ALA A 88 -16.66 2.33 17.27
N GLU A 89 -15.69 2.67 18.13
CA GLU A 89 -15.81 3.75 19.11
C GLU A 89 -15.99 5.11 18.42
N GLY A 90 -15.15 5.43 17.43
CA GLY A 90 -15.28 6.67 16.66
C GLY A 90 -16.61 6.78 15.92
N GLU A 91 -17.10 5.68 15.35
CA GLU A 91 -18.42 5.65 14.70
C GLU A 91 -19.57 5.84 15.70
N ALA A 92 -19.46 5.26 16.90
CA ALA A 92 -20.45 5.46 17.96
C ALA A 92 -20.49 6.93 18.42
N GLU A 93 -19.33 7.57 18.57
CA GLU A 93 -19.24 9.00 18.91
C GLU A 93 -19.89 9.87 17.82
N ARG A 94 -19.54 9.64 16.55
CA ARG A 94 -20.13 10.36 15.41
C ARG A 94 -21.66 10.26 15.37
N ARG A 95 -22.21 9.08 15.65
CA ARG A 95 -23.66 8.85 15.74
C ARG A 95 -24.30 9.52 16.97
N SER A 96 -23.55 9.69 18.05
CA SER A 96 -24.06 10.37 19.25
C SER A 96 -24.20 11.89 19.03
N LEU A 97 -23.24 12.50 18.33
CA LEU A 97 -23.23 13.94 18.03
C LEU A 97 -24.35 14.34 17.08
N THR A 98 -24.67 13.50 16.11
CA THR A 98 -25.79 13.72 15.18
C THR A 98 -27.15 13.65 15.85
N LYS A 99 -27.31 12.79 16.88
CA LYS A 99 -28.55 12.71 17.68
C LYS A 99 -28.78 13.93 18.58
N LYS A 100 -27.72 14.64 18.98
CA LYS A 100 -27.81 15.78 19.91
C LYS A 100 -28.18 17.11 19.23
N LYS A 101 -28.23 17.13 17.89
CA LYS A 101 -28.54 18.30 17.05
C LYS A 101 -29.99 18.33 16.52
N GLY A 102 -30.79 17.33 16.88
CA GLY A 102 -32.21 17.21 16.51
C GLY A 102 -33.14 17.45 17.68
#